data_AF-A0A3D1IGY6-F1
#
_entry.id   AF-A0A3D1IGY6-F1
#
_cell.length_a   1.000
_cell.length_b   1.000
_cell.length_c   1.000
_cell.angle_alpha   90.00
_cell.angle_beta   90.00
_cell.angle_gamma   90.00
#
_symmetry.space_group_name_H-M   'P 1'
#
loop_
_entity.id
_entity.type
_entity.pdbx_description
1 polymer ?
#
loop_
_entity_poly.entity_id
_entity_poly.type
_entity_poly.pdbx_seq_one_letter_code
_entity_poly.pdbx_strand_id
1 'polypeptide(L)'
;MASAAVARRRRRDERTVITESTEAGTAPADGPTDLLEASLGRLARSRADMVLVMLEDLWLEPRPHNVPGTGPERANWRRRARYSVEEFTGMPEVRDTVRGVAEEQARGRRERLAGRELA
;
A
#
# COMPACT_ATOMS: atom_id res chain seq x y z
N MET A 1 -16.50 -3.94 -25.51
CA MET A 1 -17.17 -3.51 -24.26
C MET A 1 -16.91 -4.41 -23.04
N ALA A 2 -16.20 -5.55 -23.15
CA ALA A 2 -15.96 -6.48 -22.03
C ALA A 2 -14.89 -6.06 -20.98
N SER A 3 -14.08 -5.03 -21.25
CA SER A 3 -12.89 -4.68 -20.44
C SER A 3 -13.23 -4.09 -19.04
N ALA A 4 -14.25 -3.24 -18.93
CA ALA A 4 -14.53 -2.52 -17.69
C ALA A 4 -15.22 -3.39 -16.61
N ALA A 5 -15.99 -4.40 -17.01
CA ALA A 5 -16.63 -5.35 -16.09
C ALA A 5 -15.62 -6.36 -15.54
N VAL A 6 -14.73 -6.88 -16.40
CA VAL A 6 -13.64 -7.77 -16.00
C VAL A 6 -12.67 -7.07 -15.04
N ALA A 7 -12.30 -5.82 -15.32
CA ALA A 7 -11.44 -5.04 -14.42
C ALA A 7 -12.10 -4.76 -13.06
N ARG A 8 -13.44 -4.60 -13.01
CA ARG A 8 -14.18 -4.45 -11.74
C ARG A 8 -14.20 -5.75 -10.94
N ARG A 9 -14.42 -6.90 -11.60
CA ARG A 9 -14.38 -8.21 -10.95
C ARG A 9 -12.99 -8.48 -10.38
N ARG A 10 -11.93 -8.25 -11.17
CA ARG A 10 -10.55 -8.39 -10.71
C ARG A 10 -10.25 -7.54 -9.47
N ARG A 11 -10.64 -6.26 -9.47
CA ARG A 11 -10.48 -5.38 -8.29
C ARG A 11 -11.25 -5.87 -7.07
N ARG A 12 -12.43 -6.45 -7.26
CA ARG A 12 -13.21 -7.05 -6.17
C ARG A 12 -12.49 -8.26 -5.59
N ASP A 13 -11.99 -9.14 -6.46
CA ASP A 13 -11.28 -10.35 -6.05
C ASP A 13 -9.96 -9.99 -5.34
N GLU A 14 -9.21 -9.00 -5.85
CA GLU A 14 -8.00 -8.45 -5.21
C GLU A 14 -8.30 -7.87 -3.82
N ARG A 15 -9.42 -7.14 -3.65
CA ARG A 15 -9.84 -6.62 -2.33
C ARG A 15 -10.12 -7.74 -1.34
N THR A 16 -10.81 -8.80 -1.75
CA THR A 16 -11.08 -9.97 -0.89
C THR A 16 -9.78 -10.61 -0.42
N VAL A 17 -8.83 -10.85 -1.34
CA VAL A 17 -7.53 -11.45 -1.00
C VAL A 17 -6.72 -10.56 -0.05
N ILE A 18 -6.72 -9.24 -0.25
CA ILE A 18 -6.01 -8.30 0.65
C ILE A 18 -6.61 -8.37 2.05
N THR A 19 -7.94 -8.32 2.17
CA THR A 19 -8.64 -8.42 3.46
C THR A 19 -8.29 -9.72 4.18
N GLU A 20 -8.41 -10.87 3.51
CA GLU A 20 -8.04 -12.18 4.07
C GLU A 20 -6.55 -12.26 4.45
N SER A 21 -5.68 -11.61 3.68
CA SER A 21 -4.23 -11.59 3.93
C SER A 21 -3.82 -10.69 5.11
N THR A 22 -4.67 -9.75 5.51
CA THR A 22 -4.46 -8.86 6.67
C THR A 22 -5.04 -9.41 7.98
N GLU A 23 -5.98 -10.35 7.91
CA GLU A 23 -6.66 -10.97 9.08
C GLU A 23 -5.76 -11.88 9.93
N ALA A 24 -4.58 -12.29 9.42
CA ALA A 24 -3.59 -13.01 10.20
C ALA A 24 -2.87 -12.07 11.20
N GLY A 25 -3.58 -11.65 12.25
CA GLY A 25 -3.03 -10.97 13.43
C GLY A 25 -3.15 -9.45 13.49
N THR A 26 -4.01 -8.82 12.69
CA THR A 26 -4.24 -7.36 12.71
C THR A 26 -5.69 -7.05 13.07
N ALA A 27 -5.93 -5.92 13.76
CA ALA A 27 -7.27 -5.46 14.14
C ALA A 27 -8.19 -5.34 12.90
N PRO A 28 -9.53 -5.41 13.06
CA PRO A 28 -10.46 -5.22 11.96
C PRO A 28 -10.18 -3.88 11.28
N ALA A 29 -10.02 -3.90 9.96
CA ALA A 29 -9.87 -2.68 9.18
C ALA A 29 -11.26 -2.07 8.94
N ASP A 30 -11.49 -0.86 9.47
CA ASP A 30 -12.76 -0.14 9.35
C ASP A 30 -12.82 0.68 8.04
N GLY A 31 -11.68 0.83 7.36
CA GLY A 31 -11.58 1.56 6.09
C GLY A 31 -10.38 1.18 5.21
N PRO A 32 -10.28 1.79 4.01
CA PRO A 32 -9.17 1.56 3.09
C PRO A 32 -7.81 1.99 3.66
N THR A 33 -7.77 3.01 4.53
CA THR A 33 -6.55 3.43 5.22
C THR A 33 -6.05 2.32 6.15
N ASP A 34 -6.92 1.76 7.00
CA ASP A 34 -6.54 0.70 7.94
C ASP A 34 -6.05 -0.57 7.20
N LEU A 35 -6.70 -0.91 6.07
CA LEU A 35 -6.25 -2.00 5.21
C LEU A 35 -4.86 -1.74 4.61
N LEU A 36 -4.60 -0.50 4.18
CA LEU A 36 -3.29 -0.10 3.67
C LEU A 36 -2.24 -0.21 4.77
N GLU A 37 -2.50 0.36 5.95
CA GLU A 37 -1.56 0.34 7.08
C GLU A 37 -1.26 -1.08 7.56
N ALA A 38 -2.28 -1.94 7.66
CA ALA A 38 -2.11 -3.35 7.99
C ALA A 38 -1.25 -4.09 6.94
N SER A 39 -1.51 -3.83 5.65
CA SER A 39 -0.75 -4.42 4.54
C SER A 39 0.71 -3.97 4.57
N LEU A 40 0.94 -2.66 4.73
CA LEU A 40 2.28 -2.09 4.80
C LEU A 40 3.04 -2.55 6.04
N GLY A 41 2.38 -2.65 7.20
CA GLY A 41 2.96 -3.19 8.44
C GLY A 41 3.40 -4.65 8.27
N ARG A 42 2.59 -5.49 7.61
CA ARG A 42 2.97 -6.87 7.28
C ARG A 42 4.18 -6.93 6.37
N LEU A 43 4.22 -6.10 5.32
CA LEU A 43 5.37 -6.03 4.39
C LEU A 43 6.63 -5.53 5.11
N ALA A 44 6.49 -4.50 5.95
CA ALA A 44 7.57 -3.93 6.77
C ALA A 44 8.19 -4.96 7.72
N ARG A 45 7.38 -5.83 8.33
CA ARG A 45 7.85 -6.94 9.18
C ARG A 45 8.45 -8.12 8.39
N SER A 46 8.20 -8.22 7.09
CA SER A 46 8.60 -9.36 6.26
C SER A 46 10.11 -9.44 6.03
N ARG A 47 10.64 -10.63 5.72
CA ARG A 47 12.09 -10.86 5.47
C ARG A 47 12.65 -10.16 4.22
N ALA A 48 11.86 -9.38 3.49
CA ALA A 48 12.36 -8.59 2.38
C ALA A 48 13.46 -7.62 2.84
N ASP A 49 14.49 -7.46 2.01
CA ASP A 49 15.58 -6.51 2.26
C ASP A 49 15.12 -5.06 2.03
N MET A 50 14.11 -4.87 1.16
CA MET A 50 13.53 -3.57 0.84
C MET A 50 12.01 -3.67 0.68
N VAL A 51 11.30 -2.66 1.18
CA VAL A 51 9.87 -2.44 0.93
C VAL A 51 9.74 -1.11 0.21
N LEU A 52 9.10 -1.11 -0.96
CA LEU A 52 8.79 0.08 -1.74
C LEU A 52 7.31 0.42 -1.54
N VAL A 53 7.03 1.66 -1.14
CA VAL A 53 5.67 2.18 -0.99
C VAL A 53 5.43 3.19 -2.10
N MET A 54 4.33 3.03 -2.85
CA MET A 54 3.94 4.00 -3.85
C MET A 54 3.40 5.24 -3.13
N LEU A 55 3.96 6.41 -3.47
CA LEU A 55 3.65 7.65 -2.79
C LEU A 55 2.13 7.97 -2.82
N GLU A 56 1.46 7.72 -3.95
CA GLU A 56 0.04 8.04 -4.09
C GLU A 56 -0.91 7.14 -3.28
N ASP A 57 -0.43 5.99 -2.81
CA ASP A 57 -1.21 5.11 -1.93
C ASP A 57 -1.44 5.79 -0.56
N LEU A 58 -0.49 6.61 -0.10
CA LEU A 58 -0.54 7.28 1.22
C LEU A 58 -1.69 8.29 1.35
N TRP A 59 -2.30 8.69 0.23
CA TRP A 59 -3.53 9.49 0.21
C TRP A 59 -4.63 8.82 -0.63
N LEU A 60 -4.50 7.52 -0.88
CA LEU A 60 -5.46 6.66 -1.55
C LEU A 60 -5.91 7.19 -2.92
N GLU A 61 -4.98 7.65 -3.78
CA GLU A 61 -5.34 8.17 -5.10
C GLU A 61 -6.10 7.12 -5.94
N PRO A 62 -7.37 7.37 -6.31
CA PRO A 62 -8.15 6.37 -7.04
C PRO A 62 -7.86 6.35 -8.55
N ARG A 63 -7.05 7.27 -9.08
CA ARG A 63 -6.85 7.46 -10.53
C ARG A 63 -5.48 6.91 -10.95
N PRO A 64 -5.43 5.87 -11.80
CA PRO A 64 -4.16 5.26 -12.19
C PRO A 64 -3.35 6.18 -13.11
N HIS A 65 -2.02 6.11 -13.00
CA HIS A 65 -1.11 6.76 -13.96
C HIS A 65 -1.11 6.11 -15.34
N ASN A 66 -1.38 4.80 -15.40
CA ASN A 66 -1.33 4.03 -16.64
C ASN A 66 -2.41 2.95 -16.64
N VAL A 67 -3.08 2.80 -17.78
CA VAL A 67 -3.99 1.68 -18.06
C VAL A 67 -3.42 0.90 -19.24
N PRO A 68 -2.78 -0.26 -19.01
CA PRO A 68 -2.22 -1.07 -20.09
C PRO A 68 -3.25 -1.40 -21.19
N GLY A 69 -2.80 -1.41 -22.44
CA GLY A 69 -3.66 -1.70 -23.60
C GLY A 69 -4.57 -0.56 -24.02
N THR A 70 -4.31 0.67 -23.56
CA THR A 70 -5.04 1.88 -24.00
C THR A 70 -4.11 2.85 -24.73
N GLY A 71 -4.68 3.58 -25.68
CA GLY A 71 -3.99 4.56 -26.53
C GLY A 71 -4.30 6.00 -26.13
N PRO A 72 -4.34 6.93 -27.11
CA PRO A 72 -4.57 8.36 -26.88
C PRO A 72 -5.89 8.72 -26.19
N GLU A 73 -6.87 7.80 -26.17
CA GLU A 73 -8.14 7.95 -25.47
C GLU A 73 -7.98 7.98 -23.93
N ARG A 74 -6.82 7.59 -23.40
CA ARG A 74 -6.46 7.71 -21.99
C ARG A 74 -5.25 8.61 -21.81
N ALA A 75 -5.28 9.42 -20.75
CA ALA A 75 -4.18 10.30 -20.37
C ALA A 75 -3.07 9.54 -19.60
N ASN A 76 -2.59 8.42 -20.14
CA ASN A 76 -1.49 7.64 -19.55
C ASN A 76 -0.23 8.51 -19.42
N TRP A 77 0.51 8.36 -18.31
CA TRP A 77 1.81 9.02 -18.06
C TRP A 77 1.80 10.56 -18.07
N ARG A 78 0.62 11.18 -18.08
CA ARG A 78 0.46 12.65 -18.15
C ARG A 78 -0.01 13.27 -16.85
N ARG A 79 -0.39 12.43 -15.88
CA ARG A 79 -0.99 12.86 -14.63
C ARG A 79 0.10 13.23 -13.63
N ARG A 80 0.00 14.45 -13.08
CA ARG A 80 0.81 14.91 -11.95
C ARG A 80 0.24 14.38 -10.64
N ALA A 81 1.10 14.22 -9.64
CA ALA A 81 0.67 13.95 -8.27
C ALA A 81 -0.32 15.03 -7.81
N ARG A 82 -1.29 14.64 -6.98
CA ARG A 82 -2.34 15.54 -6.50
C ARG A 82 -1.80 16.67 -5.62
N TYR A 83 -0.76 16.37 -4.86
CA TYR A 83 -0.14 17.26 -3.88
C TYR A 83 1.32 17.52 -4.26
N SER A 84 1.78 18.74 -4.00
CA SER A 84 3.20 19.10 -3.99
C SER A 84 3.94 18.38 -2.86
N VAL A 85 5.27 18.43 -2.90
CA VAL A 85 6.11 17.84 -1.86
C VAL A 85 5.87 18.50 -0.51
N GLU A 86 5.74 19.82 -0.49
CA GLU A 86 5.48 20.60 0.71
C GLU A 86 4.12 20.26 1.33
N GLU A 87 3.10 20.06 0.50
CA GLU A 87 1.77 19.68 0.96
C GLU A 87 1.75 18.28 1.58
N PHE A 88 2.19 17.23 0.85
CA PHE A 88 2.03 15.87 1.36
C PHE A 88 2.95 15.57 2.54
N THR A 89 4.10 16.23 2.65
CA THR A 89 4.98 16.07 3.81
C THR A 89 4.39 16.68 5.09
N GLY A 90 3.43 17.60 4.96
CA GLY A 90 2.67 18.16 6.08
C GLY A 90 1.44 17.35 6.50
N MET A 91 0.96 16.41 5.67
CA MET A 91 -0.26 15.64 5.92
C MET A 91 -0.07 14.63 7.06
N PRO A 92 -0.92 14.66 8.13
CA PRO A 92 -0.84 13.69 9.22
C PRO A 92 -0.93 12.24 8.74
N GLU A 93 -1.85 11.94 7.82
CA GLU A 93 -2.09 10.59 7.31
C GLU A 93 -0.83 10.02 6.64
N VAL A 94 -0.15 10.83 5.82
CA VAL A 94 1.11 10.43 5.17
C VAL A 94 2.21 10.19 6.20
N ARG A 95 2.37 11.12 7.15
CA ARG A 95 3.43 11.05 8.16
C ARG A 95 3.25 9.87 9.11
N ASP A 96 2.02 9.62 9.53
CA ASP A 96 1.70 8.59 10.51
C ASP A 96 1.81 7.20 9.89
N THR A 97 1.32 7.02 8.65
CA THR A 97 1.55 5.75 7.92
C THR A 97 3.04 5.47 7.70
N VAL A 98 3.84 6.47 7.27
CA VAL A 98 5.30 6.29 7.07
C VAL A 98 6.01 5.95 8.39
N ARG A 99 5.61 6.60 9.49
CA ARG A 99 6.13 6.30 10.82
C ARG A 99 5.81 4.87 11.24
N GLY A 100 4.55 4.45 11.09
CA GLY A 100 4.11 3.08 11.39
C GLY A 100 4.91 2.04 10.60
N VAL A 101 5.17 2.28 9.31
CA VAL A 101 6.05 1.42 8.50
C VAL A 101 7.45 1.34 9.08
N ALA A 102 8.06 2.47 9.47
CA ALA A 102 9.40 2.49 10.05
C ALA A 102 9.47 1.72 11.38
N GLU A 103 8.45 1.86 12.23
CA GLU A 103 8.32 1.15 13.50
C GLU A 103 8.20 -0.37 13.29
N GLU A 104 7.39 -0.80 12.32
CA GLU A 104 7.20 -2.21 11.99
C GLU A 104 8.45 -2.83 11.35
N GLN A 105 9.19 -2.08 10.54
CA GLN A 105 10.50 -2.51 10.06
C GLN A 105 11.49 -2.70 11.22
N ALA A 106 11.52 -1.78 12.19
CA ALA A 106 12.39 -1.89 13.35
C ALA A 106 12.00 -3.09 14.24
N ARG A 107 10.71 -3.36 14.41
CA ARG A 107 10.19 -4.56 15.08
C ARG A 107 10.64 -5.83 14.36
N GLY A 108 10.39 -5.95 13.05
CA GLY A 108 10.77 -7.11 12.26
C GLY A 108 12.28 -7.38 12.24
N ARG A 109 13.11 -6.32 12.27
CA ARG A 109 14.58 -6.48 12.41
C ARG A 109 14.97 -7.03 13.78
N ARG A 110 14.40 -6.50 14.87
CA ARG A 110 14.69 -6.97 16.24
C ARG A 110 14.33 -8.44 16.42
N GLU A 111 13.15 -8.86 15.96
CA GLU A 111 12.69 -10.25 16.03
C GLU A 111 13.62 -11.21 15.28
N ARG A 112 14.16 -10.79 14.12
CA ARG A 112 15.13 -11.59 13.36
C ARG A 112 16.47 -11.72 14.06
N LEU A 113 16.96 -10.64 14.69
CA LEU A 113 18.21 -10.68 15.44
C LEU A 113 18.08 -11.59 16.67
N ALA A 114 17.00 -11.44 17.44
CA ALA A 114 16.73 -12.30 18.59
C ALA A 114 16.56 -13.78 18.18
N GLY A 115 15.87 -14.05 17.07
CA GLY A 115 15.74 -15.42 16.53
C GLY A 115 17.03 -16.01 15.96
N ARG A 116 18.05 -15.19 15.68
CA ARG A 116 19.39 -15.63 15.26
C ARG A 116 20.34 -15.87 16.43
N GLU A 117 20.13 -15.23 17.59
CA GLU A 117 20.90 -15.48 18.81
C GLU A 117 20.49 -16.79 19.52
N LEU A 118 19.29 -17.31 19.22
CA LEU A 118 18.75 -18.54 19.78
C LEU A 118 18.96 -19.79 18.90
N ALA A 119 19.63 -19.65 17.75
CA ALA A 119 19.89 -20.72 16.77
C ALA A 119 21.39 -20.98 16.65
#